data_AF-A0A9P1FZ12-F1
#
_entry.id   AF-A0A9P1FZ12-F1
#
_cell.length_a   1.000
_cell.length_b   1.000
_cell.length_c   1.000
_cell.angle_alpha   90.00
_cell.angle_beta   90.00
_cell.angle_gamma   90.00
#
_symmetry.space_group_name_H-M   'P 1'
#
loop_
_entity.id
_entity.type
_entity.pdbx_description
1 polymer ?
#
loop_
_entity_poly.entity_id
_entity_poly.type
_entity_poly.pdbx_seq_one_letter_code
_entity_poly.pdbx_strand_id
1 'polypeptide(L)'
;MDRGYTAERYRRIVDNIRRAMPNAGLSADAIVGFPGETEEQFQRTLQLVEEIGFLTVNLAAYSPRPNTLAAQRPNQVPEEDKKRRLQQLKDVVQRCSLEQSRRMRGQ
;
A
#
# COMPACT_ATOMS: atom_id res chain seq x y z
N MET A 1 -4.39 5.88 -11.05
CA MET A 1 -5.45 5.09 -10.40
C MET A 1 -6.75 5.88 -10.17
N ASP A 2 -6.83 7.16 -10.57
CA ASP A 2 -8.06 7.99 -10.53
C ASP A 2 -8.88 7.91 -9.24
N ARG A 3 -8.18 7.79 -8.11
CA ARG A 3 -8.84 7.76 -6.81
C ARG A 3 -9.17 9.20 -6.44
N GLY A 4 -10.45 9.53 -6.34
CA GLY A 4 -10.97 10.87 -6.01
C GLY A 4 -10.67 11.35 -4.58
N TYR A 5 -9.56 10.92 -3.99
CA TYR A 5 -9.11 11.29 -2.66
C TYR A 5 -7.58 11.30 -2.57
N THR A 6 -7.05 12.06 -1.61
CA THR A 6 -5.62 12.22 -1.38
C THR A 6 -5.13 11.28 -0.27
N ALA A 7 -3.81 11.07 -0.20
CA ALA A 7 -3.18 10.37 0.91
C ALA A 7 -3.49 11.04 2.26
N GLU A 8 -3.58 12.37 2.29
CA GLU A 8 -3.96 13.11 3.50
C GLU A 8 -5.40 12.80 3.94
N ARG A 9 -6.36 12.78 2.99
CA ARG A 9 -7.74 12.39 3.30
C ARG A 9 -7.80 10.96 3.81
N TYR A 10 -7.01 10.06 3.23
CA TYR A 10 -6.91 8.67 3.68
C TYR A 10 -6.38 8.58 5.13
N ARG A 11 -5.32 9.33 5.47
CA ARG A 11 -4.78 9.41 6.84
C ARG A 11 -5.82 9.89 7.85
N ARG A 12 -6.60 10.93 7.50
CA ARG A 12 -7.66 11.44 8.40
C ARG A 12 -8.71 10.36 8.70
N ILE A 13 -9.05 9.52 7.72
CA ILE A 13 -9.98 8.40 7.93
C ILE A 13 -9.38 7.39 8.90
N VAL A 14 -8.11 7.02 8.71
CA VAL A 14 -7.39 6.10 9.60
C VAL A 14 -7.30 6.66 11.03
N ASP A 15 -6.98 7.94 11.19
CA ASP A 15 -6.91 8.61 12.49
C ASP A 15 -8.26 8.57 13.20
N ASN A 16 -9.35 8.86 12.50
CA ASN A 16 -10.70 8.77 13.06
C ASN A 16 -11.04 7.36 13.53
N ILE A 17 -10.70 6.33 12.76
CA ILE A 17 -10.91 4.92 13.15
C ILE A 17 -10.12 4.61 14.42
N ARG A 18 -8.84 4.99 14.49
CA ARG A 18 -7.99 4.75 15.65
C ARG A 18 -8.46 5.52 16.90
N ARG A 19 -9.03 6.71 16.76
CA ARG A 19 -9.64 7.45 17.87
C ARG A 19 -10.88 6.74 18.42
N ALA A 20 -11.73 6.23 17.54
CA ALA A 20 -12.95 5.53 17.93
C ALA A 20 -12.67 4.12 18.46
N MET A 21 -11.67 3.44 17.89
CA MET A 21 -11.27 2.08 18.22
C MET A 21 -9.73 1.96 18.19
N PRO A 22 -9.05 2.21 19.32
CA PRO A 22 -7.59 2.24 19.39
C PRO A 22 -6.87 0.95 19.01
N ASN A 23 -7.59 -0.17 19.02
CA ASN A 23 -7.10 -1.52 18.70
C ASN A 23 -7.67 -2.06 17.38
N ALA A 24 -8.22 -1.20 16.52
CA ALA A 24 -8.76 -1.61 15.23
C ALA A 24 -7.66 -2.26 14.37
N GLY A 25 -7.87 -3.52 13.98
CA GLY A 25 -7.07 -4.18 12.95
C GLY A 25 -7.44 -3.63 11.58
N LEU A 26 -6.46 -3.07 10.88
CA LEU A 26 -6.66 -2.53 9.53
C LEU A 26 -6.06 -3.47 8.49
N SER A 27 -6.81 -3.72 7.43
CA SER A 27 -6.35 -4.44 6.24
C SER A 27 -6.46 -3.57 4.99
N ALA A 28 -5.67 -3.89 3.97
CA ALA A 28 -5.70 -3.18 2.69
C ALA A 28 -5.25 -4.05 1.50
N ASP A 29 -5.48 -3.55 0.29
CA ASP A 29 -4.92 -4.09 -0.95
C ASP A 29 -4.06 -3.01 -1.60
N ALA A 30 -2.83 -3.37 -1.98
CA ALA A 30 -1.88 -2.46 -2.63
C ALA A 30 -1.34 -3.06 -3.93
N ILE A 31 -1.26 -2.20 -4.95
CA ILE A 31 -0.70 -2.54 -6.26
C ILE A 31 0.54 -1.68 -6.48
N VAL A 32 1.67 -2.32 -6.82
CA VAL A 32 2.92 -1.64 -7.17
C VAL A 32 3.18 -1.65 -8.68
N GLY A 33 3.94 -0.68 -9.17
CA GLY A 33 4.36 -0.59 -10.56
C GLY A 33 3.23 -0.22 -11.52
N PHE A 34 2.28 0.57 -11.04
CA PHE A 34 1.24 1.14 -11.90
C PHE A 34 1.88 2.03 -12.98
N PRO A 35 1.30 2.15 -14.19
CA PRO A 35 1.91 2.93 -15.25
C PRO A 35 2.11 4.40 -14.85
N GLY A 36 3.35 4.86 -14.91
CA GLY A 36 3.81 6.18 -14.48
C GLY A 36 4.28 6.27 -13.03
N GLU A 37 4.34 5.16 -12.28
CA GLU A 37 4.81 5.15 -10.89
C GLU A 37 6.31 5.42 -10.81
N THR A 38 6.66 6.58 -10.27
CA THR A 38 8.04 7.00 -9.99
C THR A 38 8.56 6.40 -8.69
N GLU A 39 9.88 6.40 -8.52
CA GLU A 39 10.52 5.93 -7.29
C GLU A 39 10.07 6.73 -6.07
N GLU A 40 9.97 8.06 -6.18
CA GLU A 40 9.49 8.92 -5.09
C GLU A 40 8.04 8.62 -4.67
N GLN A 41 7.17 8.27 -5.62
CA GLN A 41 5.79 7.86 -5.31
C GLN A 41 5.75 6.49 -4.61
N PHE A 42 6.63 5.58 -5.02
CA PHE A 42 6.77 4.29 -4.36
C PHE A 42 7.29 4.45 -2.93
N GLN A 43 8.32 5.27 -2.70
CA GLN A 43 8.84 5.56 -1.36
C GLN A 43 7.78 6.20 -0.45
N ARG A 44 6.96 7.12 -0.98
CA ARG A 44 5.81 7.67 -0.25
C ARG A 44 4.77 6.61 0.12
N THR A 45 4.62 5.58 -0.70
CA THR A 45 3.72 4.44 -0.43
C THR A 45 4.27 3.58 0.70
N LEU A 46 5.57 3.30 0.72
CA LEU A 46 6.22 2.57 1.82
C LEU A 46 6.04 3.31 3.15
N GLN A 47 6.31 4.61 3.17
CA GLN A 47 6.12 5.45 4.36
C GLN A 47 4.67 5.45 4.84
N LEU A 48 3.70 5.53 3.93
CA LEU A 48 2.28 5.51 4.27
C LEU A 48 1.87 4.17 4.91
N VAL A 49 2.36 3.05 4.37
CA VAL A 49 2.05 1.71 4.90
C VAL A 49 2.67 1.52 6.28
N GLU A 50 3.90 2.00 6.48
CA GLU A 50 4.57 1.98 7.78
C GLU A 50 3.83 2.83 8.83
N GLU A 51 3.46 4.07 8.49
CA GLU A 51 2.72 4.99 9.36
C GLU A 51 1.35 4.44 9.78
N ILE A 52 0.64 3.82 8.85
CA ILE A 52 -0.68 3.24 9.11
C ILE A 52 -0.59 1.87 9.80
N GLY A 53 0.55 1.18 9.74
CA GLY A 53 0.78 -0.05 10.47
C GLY A 53 -0.33 -1.09 10.25
N PHE A 54 -0.56 -1.48 9.00
CA PHE A 54 -1.59 -2.46 8.67
C PHE A 54 -1.30 -3.83 9.29
N LEU A 55 -2.37 -4.53 9.68
CA LEU A 55 -2.30 -5.91 10.15
C LEU A 55 -2.07 -6.88 8.98
N THR A 56 -2.77 -6.66 7.86
CA THR A 56 -2.62 -7.44 6.65
C THR A 56 -2.69 -6.53 5.43
N VAL A 57 -1.85 -6.78 4.42
CA VAL A 57 -1.99 -6.12 3.12
C VAL A 57 -1.82 -7.15 2.02
N ASN A 58 -2.80 -7.23 1.12
CA ASN A 58 -2.68 -8.03 -0.08
C ASN A 58 -1.89 -7.25 -1.12
N LEU A 59 -0.76 -7.81 -1.55
CA LEU A 59 0.17 -7.13 -2.46
C LEU A 59 0.11 -7.77 -3.85
N ALA A 60 0.00 -6.92 -4.87
CA ALA A 60 0.07 -7.34 -6.26
C ALA A 60 0.99 -6.42 -7.08
N ALA A 61 1.71 -6.98 -8.05
CA ALA A 61 2.33 -6.19 -9.10
C ALA A 61 1.30 -5.86 -10.17
N TYR A 62 1.33 -4.65 -10.71
CA TYR A 62 0.45 -4.25 -11.80
C TYR A 62 0.71 -5.12 -13.05
N SER A 63 -0.34 -5.79 -13.51
CA SER A 63 -0.38 -6.52 -14.77
C SER A 63 -1.42 -5.85 -15.69
N PRO A 64 -1.05 -5.44 -16.91
CA PRO A 64 -1.96 -4.79 -17.82
C PRO A 64 -3.06 -5.75 -18.26
N ARG A 65 -4.31 -5.30 -18.16
CA ARG A 65 -5.47 -6.05 -18.67
C ARG A 65 -5.94 -5.44 -19.99
N PRO A 66 -6.26 -6.25 -21.01
CA PRO A 66 -6.77 -5.74 -22.27
C PRO A 66 -8.00 -4.86 -22.04
N ASN A 67 -8.17 -3.84 -22.89
CA ASN A 67 -9.28 -2.87 -22.84
C ASN A 67 -9.32 -1.95 -21.60
N THR A 68 -8.22 -1.81 -20.85
CA THR A 68 -8.14 -0.83 -19.76
C THR A 68 -7.37 0.42 -20.17
N LEU A 69 -7.78 1.60 -19.68
CA LEU A 69 -7.04 2.86 -19.88
C LEU A 69 -5.61 2.77 -19.35
N ALA A 70 -5.37 1.99 -18.30
CA ALA A 70 -4.04 1.78 -17.74
C ALA A 70 -3.14 0.95 -18.66
N ALA A 71 -3.68 -0.02 -19.41
CA ALA A 71 -2.90 -0.80 -20.37
C ALA A 71 -2.41 0.05 -21.56
N GLN A 72 -3.13 1.12 -21.91
CA GLN A 72 -2.77 2.01 -23.03
C GLN A 72 -1.77 3.12 -22.63
N ARG A 73 -1.39 3.21 -21.34
CA ARG A 73 -0.45 4.25 -20.89
C ARG A 73 0.98 3.94 -21.35
N PRO A 74 1.73 4.93 -21.87
CA PRO A 74 3.08 4.71 -22.40
C PRO A 74 4.13 4.40 -21.33
N ASN A 75 3.94 4.88 -20.10
CA ASN A 75 4.95 4.78 -19.04
C ASN A 75 4.79 3.49 -18.21
N GLN A 76 4.85 2.33 -18.86
CA GLN A 76 4.83 1.05 -18.15
C GLN A 76 6.12 0.89 -17.32
N VAL A 77 5.97 0.38 -16.09
CA VAL A 77 7.12 0.09 -15.22
C VAL A 77 7.75 -1.25 -15.62
N PRO A 78 9.09 -1.36 -15.71
CA PRO A 78 9.80 -2.61 -15.98
C PRO A 78 9.45 -3.71 -14.97
N GLU A 79 9.47 -4.97 -15.41
CA GLU A 79 9.15 -6.11 -14.53
C GLU A 79 10.14 -6.26 -13.36
N GLU A 80 11.41 -5.93 -13.59
CA GLU A 80 12.44 -5.92 -12.54
C GLU A 80 12.10 -4.94 -11.41
N ASP A 81 11.69 -3.72 -11.75
CA ASP A 81 11.27 -2.70 -10.78
C ASP A 81 10.00 -3.13 -10.06
N LYS A 82 9.03 -3.73 -10.77
CA LYS A 82 7.81 -4.28 -10.15
C LYS A 82 8.14 -5.33 -9.11
N LYS A 83 9.03 -6.27 -9.42
CA LYS A 83 9.47 -7.33 -8.50
C LYS A 83 10.22 -6.76 -7.30
N ARG A 84 11.16 -5.83 -7.54
CA ARG A 84 11.91 -5.14 -6.48
C ARG A 84 10.96 -4.42 -5.51
N ARG A 85 10.04 -3.61 -6.05
CA ARG A 85 9.06 -2.85 -5.27
C ARG A 85 8.11 -3.75 -4.50
N LEU A 86 7.64 -4.82 -5.13
CA LEU A 86 6.75 -5.78 -4.47
C LEU A 86 7.43 -6.43 -3.27
N GLN A 87 8.70 -6.82 -3.42
CA GLN A 87 9.48 -7.41 -2.33
C GLN A 87 9.70 -6.40 -1.20
N GLN A 88 10.16 -5.18 -1.51
CA GLN A 88 10.35 -4.13 -0.50
C GLN A 88 9.07 -3.82 0.28
N LEU A 89 7.93 -3.72 -0.41
CA LEU A 89 6.65 -3.47 0.25
C LEU A 89 6.20 -4.66 1.11
N LYS A 90 6.48 -5.90 0.66
CA LYS A 90 6.21 -7.11 1.43
C LYS A 90 6.99 -7.13 2.75
N ASP A 91 8.27 -6.76 2.71
CA ASP A 91 9.11 -6.70 3.91
C ASP A 91 8.58 -5.67 4.94
N VAL A 92 8.14 -4.49 4.47
CA VAL A 92 7.50 -3.48 5.34
C VAL A 92 6.20 -4.00 5.95
N VAL A 93 5.31 -4.57 5.14
CA VAL A 93 4.03 -5.10 5.61
C VAL A 93 4.23 -6.22 6.63
N GLN A 94 5.20 -7.12 6.40
CA GLN A 94 5.49 -8.20 7.33
C GLN A 94 5.97 -7.69 8.69
N ARG A 95 6.83 -6.66 8.69
CA ARG A 95 7.26 -6.00 9.93
C ARG A 95 6.09 -5.36 10.67
N CYS A 96 5.29 -4.54 9.99
CA CYS A 96 4.12 -3.89 10.59
C CYS A 96 3.11 -4.91 11.14
N SER A 97 2.84 -5.96 10.38
CA SER A 97 1.93 -7.05 10.78
C SER A 97 2.39 -7.75 12.05
N LEU A 98 3.69 -8.03 12.17
CA LEU A 98 4.28 -8.63 13.37
C LEU A 98 4.15 -7.71 14.59
N GLU A 99 4.40 -6.41 14.42
CA GLU A 99 4.26 -5.41 15.48
C GLU A 99 2.82 -5.31 15.97
N GLN A 100 1.84 -5.22 15.06
CA GLN A 100 0.43 -5.19 15.43
C GLN A 100 -0.04 -6.50 16.09
N SER A 101 0.40 -7.64 15.57
CA SER A 101 0.07 -8.96 16.13
C SER A 101 0.66 -9.15 17.53
N ARG A 102 1.83 -8.58 17.83
CA ARG A 102 2.40 -8.56 19.18
C ARG A 102 1.58 -7.67 20.11
N ARG A 103 1.19 -6.48 19.65
CA ARG A 103 0.34 -5.55 20.42
C ARG A 103 -0.99 -6.19 20.83
N MET A 104 -1.61 -6.96 19.93
CA MET A 104 -2.89 -7.62 20.22
C MET A 104 -2.76 -8.86 21.11
N ARG A 105 -1.63 -9.56 21.12
CA ARG A 105 -1.40 -10.74 21.98
C ARG A 105 -1.16 -10.41 23.46
N GLY A 106 -0.92 -9.13 23.78
CA GLY A 106 -0.73 -8.65 25.15
C GLY A 106 -1.98 -7.99 25.76
N GLN A 107 -3.14 -8.13 25.11
CA GLN A 107 -4.45 -7.69 25.60
C GLN A 107 -5.26 -8.89 26.07
#